data_AF-A0A1F5FJF8-F1
#
_entry.id   AF-A0A1F5FJF8-F1
#
_cell.length_a   1.000
_cell.length_b   1.000
_cell.length_c   1.000
_cell.angle_alpha   90.00
_cell.angle_beta   90.00
_cell.angle_gamma   90.00
#
_symmetry.space_group_name_H-M   'P 1'
#
loop_
_entity.id
_entity.type
_entity.pdbx_description
1 polymer ?
#
loop_
_entity_poly.entity_id
_entity_poly.type
_entity_poly.pdbx_seq_one_letter_code
_entity_poly.pdbx_strand_id
1 'polypeptide(L)'
;MATASKAGFGAPASGNNLQSFIEQLRSRPQNVDRPISPSFENFKKERQLETSRKQEFFRARTREFNEVYSQKHRQEQAKIESLQQELRALSVSVKTFNQEIKVAAVASRTIIATKQYHQTFLEHLISLVMLMRENLQESAHWLHMFNSRSKKKSYYWSQAQSKGTKFTYSEERQVATSIG
;
A
#
# COMPACT_ATOMS: atom_id res chain seq x y z
N MET A 1 12.83 -48.17 -63.57
CA MET A 1 14.14 -47.74 -63.03
C MET A 1 13.85 -46.73 -61.93
N ALA A 2 14.19 -46.87 -60.65
CA ALA A 2 14.91 -47.89 -59.90
C ALA A 2 14.45 -47.80 -58.41
N THR A 3 14.25 -48.97 -57.77
CA THR A 3 14.61 -49.42 -56.40
C THR A 3 14.94 -48.37 -55.31
N ALA A 4 14.79 -48.57 -54.00
CA ALA A 4 14.21 -49.57 -53.08
C ALA A 4 14.57 -49.07 -51.64
N SER A 5 14.14 -49.80 -50.60
CA SER A 5 14.62 -49.78 -49.20
C SER A 5 13.92 -48.80 -48.25
N LYS A 6 13.00 -49.20 -47.35
CA LYS A 6 13.00 -50.22 -46.27
C LYS A 6 14.02 -49.92 -45.16
N ALA A 7 13.49 -50.05 -43.92
CA ALA A 7 14.10 -49.97 -42.58
C ALA A 7 14.08 -48.57 -41.96
N GLY A 8 13.62 -48.35 -40.72
CA GLY A 8 13.06 -49.23 -39.72
C GLY A 8 12.71 -48.37 -38.51
N PHE A 9 11.51 -48.55 -37.96
CA PHE A 9 11.17 -48.03 -36.64
C PHE A 9 12.08 -48.72 -35.62
N GLY A 10 13.09 -48.00 -35.14
CA GLY A 10 13.94 -48.45 -34.04
C GLY A 10 13.18 -48.35 -32.73
N ALA A 11 12.67 -49.48 -32.25
CA ALA A 11 12.18 -49.64 -30.89
C ALA A 11 13.25 -49.22 -29.87
N PRO A 12 12.89 -48.66 -28.71
CA PRO A 12 13.87 -48.40 -27.66
C PRO A 12 14.43 -49.73 -27.18
N ALA A 13 15.74 -49.93 -27.38
CA ALA A 13 16.47 -51.05 -26.80
C ALA A 13 16.44 -50.92 -25.28
N SER A 14 15.42 -51.53 -24.68
CA SER A 14 15.33 -51.82 -23.26
C SER A 14 16.22 -53.03 -22.97
N GLY A 15 17.30 -52.80 -22.23
CA GLY A 15 18.17 -53.86 -21.74
C GLY A 15 19.63 -53.42 -21.63
N ASN A 16 20.14 -53.39 -20.40
CA ASN A 16 21.56 -53.29 -20.03
C ASN A 16 22.16 -51.91 -19.71
N ASN A 17 21.35 -50.89 -19.41
CA ASN A 17 21.88 -49.62 -18.87
C ASN A 17 22.45 -49.74 -17.44
N LEU A 18 21.98 -50.73 -16.67
CA LEU A 18 22.52 -51.02 -15.34
C LEU A 18 23.80 -51.85 -15.41
N GLN A 19 23.88 -52.85 -16.30
CA GLN A 19 25.12 -53.57 -16.54
C GLN A 19 26.22 -52.64 -17.04
N SER A 20 25.94 -51.78 -18.03
CA SER A 20 26.95 -50.85 -18.56
C SER A 20 27.41 -49.85 -17.49
N PHE A 21 26.52 -49.38 -16.62
CA PHE A 21 26.87 -48.51 -15.49
C PHE A 21 27.71 -49.23 -14.43
N ILE A 22 27.37 -50.48 -14.08
CA ILE A 22 28.13 -51.30 -13.13
C ILE A 22 29.53 -51.65 -13.71
N GLU A 23 29.61 -51.95 -15.00
CA GLU A 23 30.87 -52.18 -15.71
C GLU A 23 31.74 -50.91 -15.73
N GLN A 24 31.13 -49.74 -15.87
CA GLN A 24 31.81 -48.43 -15.83
C GLN A 24 32.34 -48.07 -14.44
N LEU A 25 31.66 -48.51 -13.37
CA LEU A 25 32.17 -48.36 -12.00
C LEU A 25 33.31 -49.33 -11.70
N ARG A 26 33.26 -50.56 -12.24
CA ARG A 26 34.29 -51.59 -12.06
C ARG A 26 35.57 -51.28 -12.83
N SER A 27 35.45 -50.67 -14.01
CA SER A 27 36.59 -50.33 -14.89
C SER A 27 37.27 -48.99 -14.56
N ARG A 28 36.85 -48.28 -13.51
CA ARG A 28 37.47 -47.00 -13.12
C ARG A 28 38.78 -47.27 -12.36
N PRO A 29 39.96 -47.01 -12.94
CA PRO A 29 41.21 -47.11 -12.20
C PRO A 29 41.21 -46.14 -11.02
N GLN A 30 41.58 -46.65 -9.85
CA GLN A 30 41.80 -45.87 -8.63
C GLN A 30 43.08 -45.06 -8.80
N ASN A 31 43.00 -43.94 -9.53
CA ASN A 31 44.02 -42.92 -9.46
C ASN A 31 43.79 -42.13 -8.16
N VAL A 32 44.58 -42.48 -7.13
CA VAL A 32 44.47 -41.97 -5.75
C VAL A 32 45.24 -40.66 -5.63
N ASP A 33 44.80 -39.65 -6.39
CA ASP A 33 45.17 -38.25 -6.18
C ASP A 33 43.94 -37.38 -6.48
N ARG A 34 42.82 -37.73 -5.85
CA ARG A 34 41.65 -36.84 -5.81
C ARG A 34 41.69 -36.06 -4.51
N PRO A 35 41.56 -34.72 -4.54
CA PRO A 35 41.42 -33.95 -3.33
C PRO A 35 40.26 -34.53 -2.52
N ILE A 36 40.54 -34.80 -1.25
CA ILE A 36 39.66 -35.43 -0.26
C ILE A 36 38.25 -34.86 -0.43
N SER A 37 37.31 -35.71 -0.86
CA SER A 37 35.89 -35.37 -0.92
C SER A 37 35.47 -34.89 0.47
N PRO A 38 34.80 -33.72 0.61
CA PRO A 38 34.45 -33.21 1.92
C PRO A 38 33.59 -34.26 2.64
N SER A 39 34.06 -34.70 3.80
CA SER A 39 33.37 -35.69 4.65
C SER A 39 31.89 -35.30 4.79
N PHE A 40 31.00 -36.29 4.83
CA PHE A 40 29.55 -36.08 4.97
C PHE A 40 29.18 -35.22 6.19
N GLU A 41 30.02 -35.24 7.24
CA GLU A 41 29.87 -34.34 8.39
C GLU A 41 30.12 -32.87 8.04
N ASN A 42 31.10 -32.59 7.19
CA ASN A 42 31.38 -31.23 6.70
C ASN A 42 30.22 -30.71 5.86
N PHE A 43 29.61 -31.56 5.04
CA PHE A 43 28.41 -31.19 4.28
C PHE A 43 27.21 -30.87 5.19
N LYS A 44 27.00 -31.64 6.27
CA LYS A 44 25.96 -31.36 7.27
C LYS A 44 26.23 -30.04 8.01
N LYS A 45 27.47 -29.82 8.45
CA LYS A 45 27.89 -28.58 9.12
C LYS A 45 27.74 -27.36 8.22
N GLU A 46 28.15 -27.45 6.95
CA GLU A 46 28.00 -26.38 5.98
C GLU A 46 26.51 -26.05 5.73
N ARG A 47 25.66 -27.07 5.57
CA ARG A 47 24.21 -26.84 5.43
C ARG A 47 23.60 -26.17 6.66
N GLN A 48 24.00 -26.58 7.87
CA GLN A 48 23.54 -25.95 9.10
C GLN A 48 24.00 -24.49 9.18
N LEU A 49 25.27 -24.22 8.85
CA LEU A 49 25.83 -22.87 8.80
C LEU A 49 25.12 -21.98 7.77
N GLU A 50 24.84 -22.50 6.58
CA GLU A 50 24.05 -21.79 5.57
C GLU A 50 22.63 -21.49 6.06
N THR A 51 21.96 -22.44 6.72
CA THR A 51 20.61 -22.21 7.26
C THR A 51 20.61 -21.16 8.35
N SER A 52 21.60 -21.19 9.26
CA SER A 52 21.77 -20.17 10.30
C SER A 52 22.04 -18.80 9.71
N ARG A 53 22.94 -18.70 8.73
CA ARG A 53 23.22 -17.44 8.00
C ARG A 53 21.98 -16.89 7.30
N LYS A 54 21.20 -17.76 6.63
CA LYS A 54 19.92 -17.36 6.00
C LYS A 54 18.95 -16.85 7.06
N GLN A 55 18.79 -17.54 8.19
CA GLN A 55 17.90 -17.11 9.27
C GLN A 55 18.34 -15.77 9.88
N GLU A 56 19.64 -15.56 10.10
CA GLU A 56 20.18 -14.30 10.61
C GLU A 56 19.93 -13.15 9.62
N PHE A 57 20.15 -13.38 8.33
CA PHE A 57 19.83 -12.42 7.27
C PHE A 57 18.34 -12.06 7.25
N PHE A 58 17.45 -13.06 7.29
CA PHE A 58 16.01 -12.81 7.37
C PHE A 58 15.62 -12.04 8.63
N ARG A 59 16.21 -12.37 9.79
CA ARG A 59 15.95 -11.66 11.07
C ARG A 59 16.44 -10.21 11.02
N ALA A 60 17.63 -9.96 10.47
CA ALA A 60 18.14 -8.61 10.28
C ALA A 60 17.22 -7.78 9.39
N ARG A 61 16.83 -8.33 8.24
CA ARG A 61 15.94 -7.65 7.29
C ARG A 61 14.55 -7.37 7.86
N THR A 62 13.99 -8.31 8.62
CA THR A 62 12.69 -8.10 9.29
C THR A 62 12.76 -7.01 10.34
N ARG A 63 13.87 -6.89 11.09
CA ARG A 63 14.07 -5.80 12.05
C ARG A 63 14.15 -4.45 11.35
N GLU A 64 14.99 -4.32 10.32
CA GLU A 64 15.08 -3.09 9.53
C GLU A 64 13.73 -2.70 8.91
N PHE A 65 13.02 -3.67 8.34
CA PHE A 65 11.69 -3.44 7.78
C PHE A 65 10.72 -2.92 8.85
N ASN A 66 10.66 -3.57 10.01
CA ASN A 66 9.78 -3.17 11.10
C ASN A 66 10.15 -1.78 11.65
N GLU A 67 11.44 -1.48 11.77
CA GLU A 67 11.91 -0.17 12.21
C GLU A 67 11.52 0.93 11.24
N VAL A 68 11.84 0.77 9.95
CA VAL A 68 11.49 1.74 8.90
C VAL A 68 9.96 1.90 8.78
N TYR A 69 9.22 0.79 8.81
CA TYR A 69 7.76 0.82 8.77
C TYR A 69 7.17 1.54 9.98
N SER A 70 7.68 1.24 11.19
CA SER A 70 7.22 1.90 12.42
C SER A 70 7.52 3.39 12.42
N GLN A 71 8.67 3.81 11.89
CA GLN A 71 9.04 5.22 11.77
C GLN A 71 8.12 5.95 10.80
N LYS A 72 7.88 5.37 9.61
CA LYS A 72 6.93 5.94 8.63
C LYS A 72 5.54 6.07 9.21
N HIS A 73 5.05 5.03 9.90
CA HIS A 73 3.74 5.06 10.52
C HIS A 73 3.64 6.10 11.64
N ARG A 74 4.70 6.28 12.45
CA ARG A 74 4.75 7.34 13.48
C ARG A 74 4.75 8.74 12.86
N GLN A 75 5.52 8.95 11.78
CA GLN A 75 5.55 10.23 11.07
C GLN A 75 4.21 10.56 10.42
N GLU A 76 3.57 9.57 9.81
CA GLU A 76 2.24 9.72 9.22
C GLU A 76 1.19 10.06 10.28
N GLN A 77 1.21 9.37 11.42
CA GLN A 77 0.32 9.66 12.54
C GLN A 77 0.52 11.07 13.10
N ALA A 78 1.77 11.49 13.31
CA ALA A 78 2.08 12.84 13.77
C ALA A 78 1.61 13.91 12.77
N LYS A 79 1.74 13.64 11.46
CA LYS A 79 1.24 14.54 10.41
C LYS A 79 -0.28 14.65 10.43
N ILE A 80 -0.99 13.53 10.60
CA ILE A 80 -2.45 13.52 10.72
C ILE A 80 -2.89 14.32 11.95
N GLU A 81 -2.21 14.17 13.08
CA GLU A 81 -2.51 14.91 14.31
C GLU A 81 -2.29 16.41 14.14
N SER A 82 -1.19 16.83 13.50
CA SER A 82 -0.93 18.23 13.15
C SER A 82 -2.06 18.82 12.28
N LEU A 83 -2.44 18.10 11.22
CA LEU A 83 -3.53 18.52 10.34
C LEU A 83 -4.87 18.64 11.08
N GLN A 84 -5.15 17.74 12.03
CA GLN A 84 -6.35 17.84 12.86
C GLN A 84 -6.32 19.06 13.79
N GLN A 85 -5.16 19.40 14.36
CA GLN A 85 -5.01 20.60 15.17
C GLN A 85 -5.21 21.87 14.35
N GLU A 86 -4.62 21.93 13.15
CA GLU A 86 -4.79 23.04 12.21
C GLU A 86 -6.26 23.20 11.80
N LEU A 87 -6.96 22.10 11.49
CA LEU A 87 -8.39 22.14 11.17
C LEU A 87 -9.24 22.66 12.36
N ARG A 88 -8.89 22.32 13.59
CA ARG A 88 -9.57 22.86 14.79
C ARG A 88 -9.31 24.35 14.95
N ALA A 89 -8.06 24.79 14.81
CA ALA A 89 -7.69 26.20 14.89
C ALA A 89 -8.41 27.02 13.81
N LEU A 90 -8.41 26.52 12.57
CA LEU A 90 -9.13 27.13 11.45
C LEU A 90 -10.63 27.26 11.74
N SER A 91 -11.26 26.23 12.32
CA SER A 91 -12.68 26.29 12.70
C SER A 91 -12.97 27.40 13.72
N VAL A 92 -12.07 27.63 14.68
CA VAL A 92 -12.18 28.73 15.64
C VAL A 92 -12.05 30.07 14.93
N SER A 93 -11.02 30.24 14.08
CA SER A 93 -10.80 31.48 13.31
C SER A 93 -11.97 31.84 12.39
N VAL A 94 -12.60 30.85 11.75
CA VAL A 94 -13.79 31.09 10.91
C VAL A 94 -14.99 31.54 11.76
N LYS A 95 -15.15 30.99 12.98
CA LYS A 95 -16.23 31.40 13.89
C LYS A 95 -16.04 32.84 14.40
N THR A 96 -14.83 33.20 14.82
CA THR A 96 -14.52 34.58 15.27
C THR A 96 -14.71 35.56 14.12
N PHE A 97 -14.21 35.22 12.93
CA PHE A 97 -14.42 36.04 11.73
C PHE A 97 -15.90 36.24 11.39
N ASN A 98 -16.72 35.19 11.48
CA ASN A 98 -18.17 35.31 11.27
C ASN A 98 -18.84 36.24 12.30
N GLN A 99 -18.39 36.21 13.55
CA GLN A 99 -18.87 37.13 14.59
C GLN A 99 -18.47 38.58 14.30
N GLU A 100 -17.22 38.82 13.91
CA GLU A 100 -16.73 40.15 13.53
C GLU A 100 -17.49 40.73 12.34
N ILE A 101 -17.77 39.92 11.30
CA ILE A 101 -18.62 40.33 10.17
C ILE A 101 -20.01 40.74 10.66
N LYS A 102 -20.62 39.98 11.57
CA LYS A 102 -21.95 40.32 12.12
C LYS A 102 -21.92 41.63 12.88
N VAL A 103 -20.88 41.85 13.71
CA VAL A 103 -20.68 43.11 14.44
C VAL A 103 -20.50 44.26 13.46
N ALA A 104 -19.64 44.10 12.44
CA ALA A 104 -19.43 45.11 11.41
C ALA A 104 -20.71 45.42 10.61
N ALA A 105 -21.53 44.40 10.30
CA ALA A 105 -22.80 44.57 9.58
C ALA A 105 -23.89 45.25 10.42
N VAL A 106 -23.85 45.09 11.75
CA VAL A 106 -24.74 45.82 12.66
C VAL A 106 -24.24 47.25 12.85
N ALA A 107 -22.93 47.44 13.07
CA ALA A 107 -22.30 48.74 13.22
C ALA A 107 -22.45 49.61 11.96
N SER A 108 -22.40 49.02 10.77
CA SER A 108 -22.58 49.73 9.50
C SER A 108 -23.96 50.32 9.30
N ARG A 109 -25.00 49.82 9.99
CA ARG A 109 -26.34 50.45 9.99
C ARG A 109 -26.38 51.79 10.72
N THR A 110 -25.43 52.05 11.61
CA THR A 110 -25.31 53.29 12.39
C THR A 110 -24.46 54.35 11.67
N ILE A 111 -23.79 53.96 10.58
CA ILE A 111 -22.93 54.82 9.75
C ILE A 111 -23.82 55.63 8.79
N ILE A 112 -24.62 56.55 9.34
CA ILE A 112 -25.56 57.40 8.57
C ILE A 112 -24.82 58.60 7.94
N ALA A 113 -23.55 58.83 8.27
CA ALA A 113 -22.76 59.93 7.71
C ALA A 113 -21.26 59.60 7.74
N THR A 114 -20.67 58.98 6.71
CA THR A 114 -19.20 58.87 6.69
C THR A 114 -18.56 58.78 5.30
N LYS A 115 -17.33 59.31 5.26
CA LYS A 115 -16.48 59.65 4.12
C LYS A 115 -16.10 58.45 3.25
N GLN A 116 -15.76 58.73 1.99
CA GLN A 116 -15.39 57.80 0.90
C GLN A 116 -14.42 56.65 1.29
N TYR A 117 -13.55 56.85 2.28
CA TYR A 117 -12.67 55.80 2.80
C TYR A 117 -13.40 54.57 3.37
N HIS A 118 -14.51 54.77 4.09
CA HIS A 118 -15.26 53.64 4.67
C HIS A 118 -15.90 52.78 3.58
N GLN A 119 -16.27 53.39 2.45
CA GLN A 119 -16.82 52.67 1.30
C GLN A 119 -15.74 51.78 0.66
N THR A 120 -14.55 52.31 0.38
CA THR A 120 -13.45 51.52 -0.20
C THR A 120 -13.02 50.37 0.70
N PHE A 121 -12.98 50.58 2.01
CA PHE A 121 -12.69 49.52 2.97
C PHE A 121 -13.74 48.40 2.92
N LEU A 122 -15.03 48.74 2.90
CA LEU A 122 -16.11 47.76 2.83
C LEU A 122 -16.13 47.02 1.48
N GLU A 123 -15.84 47.71 0.37
CA GLU A 123 -15.70 47.09 -0.95
C GLU A 123 -14.57 46.05 -0.97
N HIS A 124 -13.40 46.40 -0.45
CA HIS A 124 -12.27 45.46 -0.34
C HIS A 124 -12.59 44.28 0.58
N LEU A 125 -13.28 44.53 1.71
CA LEU A 125 -13.71 43.49 2.65
C LEU A 125 -14.67 42.50 1.96
N ILE A 126 -15.63 42.99 1.18
CA ILE A 126 -16.58 42.15 0.44
C ILE A 126 -15.85 41.29 -0.60
N SER A 127 -14.94 41.87 -1.39
CA SER A 127 -14.15 41.11 -2.37
C SER A 127 -13.35 39.98 -1.72
N LEU A 128 -12.72 40.26 -0.57
CA LEU A 128 -11.97 39.26 0.19
C LEU A 128 -12.89 38.14 0.73
N VAL A 129 -14.05 38.50 1.28
CA VAL A 129 -15.04 37.54 1.78
C VAL A 129 -15.60 36.68 0.66
N MET A 130 -15.81 37.23 -0.54
CA MET A 130 -16.27 36.47 -1.71
C MET A 130 -15.25 35.42 -2.14
N LEU A 131 -13.97 35.78 -2.22
CA LEU A 131 -12.90 34.84 -2.54
C LEU A 131 -12.78 33.73 -1.48
N MET A 132 -12.90 34.08 -0.19
CA MET A 132 -12.93 33.08 0.87
C MET A 132 -14.15 32.15 0.76
N ARG A 133 -15.31 32.68 0.38
CA ARG A 133 -16.55 31.90 0.23
C ARG A 133 -16.42 30.83 -0.85
N GLU A 134 -15.82 31.16 -1.99
CA GLU A 134 -15.60 30.21 -3.09
C GLU A 134 -14.71 29.04 -2.64
N ASN A 135 -13.56 29.36 -2.04
CA ASN A 135 -12.64 28.35 -1.49
C ASN A 135 -13.29 27.50 -0.38
N LEU A 136 -14.12 28.10 0.47
CA LEU A 136 -14.87 27.38 1.50
C LEU A 136 -15.94 26.45 0.91
N GLN A 137 -16.63 26.86 -0.15
CA GLN A 137 -17.65 26.03 -0.81
C GLN A 137 -17.02 24.81 -1.47
N GLU A 138 -15.91 24.99 -2.19
CA GLU A 138 -15.17 23.88 -2.76
C GLU A 138 -14.68 22.93 -1.64
N SER A 139 -14.02 23.47 -0.61
CA SER A 139 -13.54 22.68 0.53
C SER A 139 -14.68 21.91 1.23
N ALA A 140 -15.85 22.54 1.39
CA ALA A 140 -17.04 21.89 1.95
C ALA A 140 -17.54 20.75 1.07
N HIS A 141 -17.48 20.89 -0.26
CA HIS A 141 -17.85 19.82 -1.19
C HIS A 141 -16.88 18.63 -1.07
N TRP A 142 -15.57 18.88 -1.08
CA TRP A 142 -14.55 17.83 -0.88
C TRP A 142 -14.74 17.11 0.46
N LEU A 143 -14.98 17.86 1.55
CA LEU A 143 -15.28 17.29 2.87
C LEU A 143 -16.57 16.47 2.87
N HIS A 144 -17.62 16.94 2.19
CA HIS A 144 -18.87 16.20 2.07
C HIS A 144 -18.68 14.88 1.32
N MET A 145 -17.95 14.91 0.20
CA MET A 145 -17.61 13.72 -0.58
C MET A 145 -16.76 12.74 0.24
N PHE A 146 -15.76 13.23 0.96
CA PHE A 146 -14.93 12.41 1.85
C PHE A 146 -15.78 11.75 2.95
N ASN A 147 -16.60 12.54 3.66
CA ASN A 147 -17.46 12.04 4.73
C ASN A 147 -18.52 11.05 4.23
N SER A 148 -19.10 11.28 3.05
CA SER A 148 -20.09 10.37 2.45
C SER A 148 -19.46 9.02 2.08
N ARG A 149 -18.24 9.01 1.53
CA ARG A 149 -17.48 7.78 1.25
C ARG A 149 -17.11 7.04 2.52
N SER A 150 -16.64 7.76 3.55
CA SER A 150 -16.32 7.19 4.85
C SER A 150 -17.53 6.50 5.51
N LYS A 151 -18.71 7.15 5.49
CA LYS A 151 -19.96 6.57 5.99
C LYS A 151 -20.37 5.29 5.25
N LYS A 152 -20.27 5.28 3.92
CA LYS A 152 -20.58 4.08 3.10
C LYS A 152 -19.63 2.92 3.41
N LYS A 153 -18.33 3.20 3.56
CA LYS A 153 -17.32 2.21 3.95
C LYS A 153 -17.64 1.63 5.34
N SER A 154 -17.93 2.49 6.32
CA SER A 154 -18.31 2.06 7.67
C SER A 154 -19.55 1.16 7.66
N TYR A 155 -20.58 1.54 6.90
CA TYR A 155 -21.80 0.74 6.78
C TYR A 155 -21.54 -0.63 6.16
N TYR A 156 -20.79 -0.69 5.06
CA TYR A 156 -20.40 -1.97 4.43
C TYR A 156 -19.68 -2.90 5.42
N TRP A 157 -18.67 -2.38 6.14
CA TRP A 157 -17.91 -3.19 7.09
C TRP A 157 -18.73 -3.60 8.32
N SER A 158 -19.62 -2.73 8.82
CA SER A 158 -20.55 -3.11 9.89
C SER A 158 -21.52 -4.23 9.47
N GLN A 159 -21.91 -4.23 8.19
CA GLN A 159 -22.81 -5.24 7.65
C GLN A 159 -22.07 -6.55 7.35
N ALA A 160 -20.82 -6.47 6.93
CA ALA A 160 -19.92 -7.62 6.81
C ALA A 160 -19.64 -8.28 8.16
N GLN A 161 -19.45 -7.47 9.21
CA GLN A 161 -19.26 -7.99 10.57
C GLN A 161 -20.52 -8.69 11.11
N SER A 162 -21.71 -8.13 10.85
CA SER A 162 -22.97 -8.70 11.37
C SER A 162 -23.48 -9.92 10.58
N LYS A 163 -23.39 -9.89 9.25
CA LYS A 163 -23.88 -10.98 8.37
C LYS A 163 -22.79 -11.97 7.95
N GLY A 164 -21.54 -11.71 8.34
CA GLY A 164 -20.40 -12.57 8.09
C GLY A 164 -20.06 -12.74 6.61
N THR A 165 -19.38 -13.85 6.31
CA THR A 165 -18.87 -14.18 4.97
C THR A 165 -19.99 -14.26 3.91
N LYS A 166 -21.21 -14.66 4.27
CA LYS A 166 -22.36 -14.67 3.33
C LYS A 166 -22.66 -13.29 2.74
N PHE A 167 -22.38 -12.22 3.48
CA PHE A 167 -22.59 -10.86 3.01
C PHE A 167 -21.46 -10.35 2.11
N THR A 168 -20.22 -10.71 2.40
CA THR A 168 -19.07 -10.28 1.59
C THR A 168 -18.95 -11.07 0.28
N TYR A 169 -19.39 -12.34 0.26
CA TYR A 169 -19.29 -13.25 -0.88
C TYR A 169 -20.57 -13.34 -1.74
N SER A 170 -21.55 -12.46 -1.52
CA SER A 170 -22.73 -12.39 -2.41
C SER A 170 -22.29 -11.97 -3.81
N GLU A 171 -22.68 -12.75 -4.83
CA GLU A 171 -22.28 -12.52 -6.24
C GLU A 171 -22.61 -11.10 -6.72
N GLU A 172 -23.79 -10.59 -6.33
CA GLU A 172 -24.21 -9.21 -6.63
C GLU A 172 -23.26 -8.15 -6.04
N ARG A 173 -22.69 -8.42 -4.86
CA ARG A 173 -21.80 -7.48 -4.16
C ARG A 173 -20.37 -7.58 -4.62
N GLN A 174 -19.88 -8.77 -4.99
CA GLN A 174 -18.53 -8.92 -5.52
C GLN A 174 -18.34 -8.08 -6.79
N VAL A 175 -19.33 -8.10 -7.68
CA VAL A 175 -19.35 -7.26 -8.88
C VAL A 175 -19.36 -5.78 -8.49
N ALA A 176 -20.24 -5.36 -7.57
CA ALA A 176 -20.34 -3.97 -7.13
C ALA A 176 -19.08 -3.44 -6.42
N THR A 177 -18.34 -4.28 -5.68
CA THR A 177 -17.07 -3.89 -5.04
C THR A 177 -15.87 -3.96 -5.99
N SER A 178 -15.94 -4.75 -7.07
CA SER A 178 -14.85 -4.88 -8.05
C SER A 178 -14.81 -3.73 -9.07
N ILE A 179 -15.93 -3.03 -9.26
CA ILE A 179 -16.09 -1.96 -10.26
C ILE A 179 -15.88 -0.56 -9.64
N GLY A 180 -15.65 -0.48 -8.32
CA GLY A 180 -15.58 0.78 -7.55
C GLY A 180 -14.18 1.27 -7.23
#